data_AF-A8Z629-F1
#
_entry.id   AF-A8Z629-F1
#
_cell.length_a   1.000
_cell.length_b   1.000
_cell.length_c   1.000
_cell.angle_alpha   90.00
_cell.angle_beta   90.00
_cell.angle_gamma   90.00
#
_symmetry.space_group_name_H-M   'P 1'
#
loop_
_entity.id
_entity.type
_entity.pdbx_description
1 polymer ?
#
loop_
_entity_poly.entity_id
_entity_poly.type
_entity_poly.pdbx_seq_one_letter_code
_entity_poly.pdbx_strand_id
1 'polypeptide(L)' 'MKLIIYVKEGESIDRVLKKWKQKFDKARIIRKLRERQQYIKPSERKRKILTKAKYREFLISKNS' A
#
# COMPACT_ATOMS: atom_id res chain seq x y z
N MET A 1 -14.28 2.15 -4.08
CA MET A 1 -13.22 2.89 -3.37
C MET A 1 -13.22 4.33 -3.84
N LYS A 2 -13.44 5.31 -2.96
CA LYS A 2 -13.75 6.68 -3.34
C LYS A 2 -12.52 7.59 -3.22
N LEU A 3 -11.93 7.98 -4.35
CA LEU A 3 -10.79 8.91 -4.43
C LEU A 3 -11.25 10.37 -4.56
N ILE A 4 -12.18 10.79 -3.70
CA ILE A 4 -12.64 12.18 -3.68
C ILE A 4 -11.84 12.97 -2.66
N ILE A 5 -11.35 14.13 -3.06
CA ILE A 5 -10.78 15.14 -2.16
C ILE A 5 -11.66 16.38 -2.20
N TYR A 6 -11.89 16.99 -1.04
CA TYR A 6 -12.60 18.25 -0.95
C TYR A 6 -11.59 19.38 -1.12
N VAL A 7 -11.89 20.31 -2.02
CA VAL A 7 -11.09 21.51 -2.27
C VAL A 7 -11.78 22.66 -1.54
N LYS A 8 -11.00 23.44 -0.78
CA LYS A 8 -11.47 24.71 -0.21
C LYS A 8 -11.18 25.84 -1.19
N GLU A 9 -11.98 26.89 -1.16
CA GLU A 9 -11.72 28.10 -1.94
C GLU A 9 -10.35 28.68 -1.57
N GLY A 10 -9.58 29.09 -2.59
CA GLY A 10 -8.22 29.62 -2.41
C GLY A 10 -7.09 28.60 -2.23
N GLU A 11 -7.37 27.29 -2.26
CA GLU A 11 -6.28 26.28 -2.29
C GLU A 11 -5.61 26.22 -3.67
N SER A 12 -4.28 26.37 -3.70
CA SER A 12 -3.47 26.16 -4.91
C SER A 12 -3.64 24.74 -5.46
N ILE A 13 -3.76 24.60 -6.78
CA ILE A 13 -3.92 23.33 -7.50
C ILE A 13 -2.84 22.31 -7.10
N ASP A 14 -1.60 22.74 -6.90
CA ASP A 14 -0.48 21.85 -6.53
C ASP A 14 -0.71 21.17 -5.17
N ARG A 15 -1.24 21.89 -4.18
CA ARG A 15 -1.57 21.34 -2.86
C ARG A 15 -2.67 20.29 -2.97
N VAL A 16 -3.67 20.54 -3.82
CA VAL A 16 -4.79 19.63 -4.10
C VAL A 16 -4.27 18.34 -4.74
N LEU A 17 -3.41 18.45 -5.77
CA LEU A 17 -2.77 17.30 -6.42
C LEU A 17 -1.91 16.48 -5.45
N LYS A 18 -1.14 17.15 -4.58
CA LYS A 18 -0.33 16.47 -3.55
C LYS A 18 -1.20 15.67 -2.58
N LYS A 19 -2.31 16.26 -2.08
CA LYS A 19 -3.27 15.54 -1.22
C LYS A 19 -3.90 14.35 -1.93
N TRP A 20 -4.29 14.51 -3.20
CA TRP A 20 -4.85 13.44 -4.01
C TRP A 20 -3.85 12.29 -4.16
N LYS A 21 -2.60 12.60 -4.52
CA LYS A 21 -1.52 11.62 -4.67
C LYS A 21 -1.27 10.85 -3.37
N GLN A 22 -1.20 11.54 -2.23
CA GLN A 22 -1.06 10.88 -0.92
C GLN A 22 -2.23 9.94 -0.62
N LYS A 23 -3.48 10.34 -0.93
CA LYS A 23 -4.67 9.50 -0.76
C LYS A 23 -4.63 8.28 -1.68
N PHE A 24 -4.21 8.45 -2.93
CA PHE A 24 -4.03 7.40 -3.92
C PHE A 24 -2.96 6.39 -3.47
N ASP A 25 -1.81 6.87 -3.01
CA ASP A 25 -0.69 6.05 -2.53
C ASP A 25 -1.06 5.28 -1.25
N LYS A 26 -1.76 5.92 -0.30
CA LYS A 26 -2.26 5.29 0.94
C LYS A 26 -3.25 4.16 0.65
N ALA A 27 -4.07 4.32 -0.38
CA ALA A 27 -5.01 3.28 -0.81
C ALA A 27 -4.33 2.07 -1.50
N ARG A 28 -3.03 2.21 -1.84
CA ARG A 28 -2.17 1.17 -2.42
C ARG A 28 -2.76 0.54 -3.69
N ILE A 29 -3.40 1.35 -4.52
CA ILE A 29 -4.11 0.88 -5.74
C ILE A 29 -3.14 0.20 -6.70
N ILE A 30 -2.01 0.84 -7.00
CA ILE A 30 -1.00 0.29 -7.91
C ILE A 30 -0.52 -1.07 -7.40
N ARG A 31 -0.29 -1.21 -6.09
CA ARG A 31 0.13 -2.49 -5.50
C ARG A 31 -0.93 -3.57 -5.69
N LYS A 32 -2.21 -3.25 -5.43
CA LYS A 32 -3.33 -4.17 -5.65
C LYS A 32 -3.48 -4.55 -7.12
N LEU A 33 -3.28 -3.61 -8.05
CA LEU A 33 -3.32 -3.88 -9.48
C LEU A 33 -2.21 -4.87 -9.86
N ARG A 34 -0.96 -4.61 -9.45
CA ARG A 34 0.17 -5.51 -9.70
C ARG A 34 -0.02 -6.90 -9.09
N GLU A 35 -0.57 -6.98 -7.87
CA GLU A 35 -0.90 -8.25 -7.21
C GLU A 35 -1.97 -9.06 -7.97
N ARG A 36 -2.86 -8.39 -8.72
CA ARG A 36 -3.96 -9.02 -9.49
C ARG A 36 -3.61 -9.35 -10.94
N GLN A 37 -2.51 -8.82 -11.48
CA GLN A 37 -2.09 -9.08 -12.86
C GLN A 37 -1.84 -10.58 -13.12
N GLN A 38 -1.48 -11.34 -12.09
CA GLN A 38 -1.23 -12.77 -12.16
C GLN A 38 -2.01 -13.52 -11.08
N TYR A 39 -2.46 -14.73 -11.40
CA TYR A 39 -3.00 -15.63 -10.41
C TYR A 39 -1.87 -16.20 -9.55
N ILE A 40 -1.97 -16.05 -8.23
CA ILE A 40 -1.03 -16.61 -7.26
C ILE A 40 -1.73 -17.76 -6.53
N LYS A 41 -1.17 -18.97 -6.63
CA LYS A 41 -1.70 -20.15 -5.93
C LYS A 41 -1.79 -19.89 -4.41
N PRO A 42 -2.83 -20.38 -3.71
CA PRO A 42 -2.97 -20.17 -2.27
C PRO A 42 -1.75 -20.63 -1.45
N SER A 43 -1.12 -21.73 -1.88
CA SER A 43 0.11 -22.27 -1.28
C SER A 43 1.27 -21.29 -1.39
N GLU A 44 1.47 -20.66 -2.55
CA GLU A 44 2.51 -19.68 -2.77
C GLU A 44 2.26 -18.40 -1.94
N ARG A 45 1.01 -17.95 -1.86
CA ARG A 45 0.61 -16.82 -1.00
C ARG A 45 0.91 -17.10 0.47
N LYS A 46 0.57 -18.29 0.96
CA LYS A 46 0.85 -18.73 2.34
C LYS A 46 2.34 -18.76 2.63
N ARG A 47 3.15 -19.30 1.70
CA ARG A 47 4.61 -19.34 1.82
C ARG A 47 5.21 -17.92 1.97
N LYS A 48 4.81 -16.97 1.11
CA LYS A 48 5.28 -15.57 1.17
C LYS A 48 4.95 -14.90 2.51
N ILE A 49 3.77 -15.18 3.08
CA ILE A 49 3.36 -14.66 4.39
C ILE A 49 4.27 -15.21 5.51
N LEU A 50 4.48 -16.53 5.54
CA LEU A 50 5.31 -17.18 6.56
C LEU A 50 6.77 -16.73 6.50
N THR A 51 7.36 -16.66 5.31
CA THR A 51 8.73 -16.15 5.13
C THR A 51 8.88 -14.72 5.65
N LYS A 52 7.89 -13.85 5.36
CA LYS A 52 7.88 -12.47 5.86
C LYS A 52 7.72 -12.40 7.38
N ALA A 53 6.93 -13.29 7.98
CA ALA A 53 6.74 -13.37 9.42
C ALA A 53 8.03 -13.78 10.14
N LYS A 54 8.69 -14.86 9.68
CA LYS A 54 9.99 -15.30 10.21
C LYS A 54 11.06 -14.22 10.12
N TYR A 55 11.11 -13.48 9.01
CA TYR A 55 12.07 -12.39 8.85
C TYR A 55 11.82 -11.24 9.85
N ARG A 56 10.56 -10.90 10.13
CA ARG A 56 10.22 -9.89 11.13
C ARG A 56 10.59 -10.33 12.54
N GLU A 57 10.30 -11.57 12.88
CA GLU A 57 10.66 -12.18 14.16
C GLU A 57 12.17 -12.13 14.39
N PHE A 58 12.96 -12.55 13.40
CA PHE A 58 14.42 -12.47 13.43
C PHE A 58 14.95 -11.03 13.65
N LEU A 59 14.32 -10.02 13.03
CA LEU A 59 14.71 -8.62 13.24
C LEU A 59 14.37 -8.12 14.65
N ILE A 60 13.25 -8.56 15.22
CA ILE A 60 12.85 -8.19 16.59
C ILE A 60 13.81 -8.83 17.59
N SER A 61 14.14 -10.12 17.43
CA SER A 61 15.07 -10.82 18.32
C SER A 61 16.51 -10.31 18.24
N LYS A 62 16.91 -9.70 17.12
CA LYS A 62 18.24 -9.10 16.96
C LYS A 62 18.36 -7.72 17.63
N ASN A 63 17.25 -7.00 17.79
CA ASN A 63 17.21 -5.66 18.39
C ASN A 63 16.84 -5.69 19.89
N SER A 64 16.59 -6.87 20.44
CA SER A 64 16.37 -7.11 21.87
C SER A 64 17.64 -7.68 22.47
#